data_AF-W4S8Q0-F1
#
_entry.id   AF-W4S8Q0-F1
#
_cell.length_a   1.000
_cell.length_b   1.000
_cell.length_c   1.000
_cell.angle_alpha   90.00
_cell.angle_beta   90.00
_cell.angle_gamma   90.00
#
_symmetry.space_group_name_H-M   'P 1'
#
loop_
_entity.id
_entity.type
_entity.pdbx_description
1 polymer ?
#
loop_
_entity_poly.entity_id
_entity_poly.type
_entity_poly.pdbx_seq_one_letter_code
_entity_poly.pdbx_strand_id
1 'polypeptide(L)'
;MSWDDAVDGVDRDTPGGRMPRAWTVAARLRAANDDIAHAMVADGLPAYAELHCLSDFSFLRGASSAEQLFMRAHHCGYSALAITDECSLAGIVRGLEASRATGVRLIVGSEFTLVDGTRFVLLVENAHGYPQLCALITTARRAAGE
;
A
#
# COMPACT_ATOMS: atom_id res chain seq x y z
N MET A 1 9.73 24.46 -21.85
CA MET A 1 10.10 24.87 -20.47
C MET A 1 8.80 25.06 -19.72
N SER A 2 8.40 24.06 -18.94
CA SER A 2 7.18 24.11 -18.12
C SER A 2 7.47 24.96 -16.90
N TRP A 3 6.85 26.12 -16.81
CA TRP A 3 6.78 26.96 -15.62
C TRP A 3 5.60 26.45 -14.81
N ASP A 4 5.78 25.84 -13.63
CA ASP A 4 4.63 25.53 -12.76
C ASP A 4 4.91 25.30 -11.26
N ASP A 5 6.10 25.54 -10.69
CA ASP A 5 6.31 25.33 -9.23
C ASP A 5 7.30 26.31 -8.57
N ALA A 6 7.45 27.51 -9.10
CA ALA A 6 8.17 28.57 -8.39
C ALA A 6 7.13 29.49 -7.73
N VAL A 7 7.33 29.82 -6.46
CA VAL A 7 6.71 31.05 -5.93
C VAL A 7 7.17 32.18 -6.85
N ASP A 8 6.20 32.86 -7.46
CA ASP A 8 6.38 33.75 -8.61
C ASP A 8 7.63 34.64 -8.44
N GLY A 9 8.64 34.44 -9.30
CA GLY A 9 9.85 35.28 -9.34
C GLY A 9 10.99 34.95 -8.36
N VAL A 10 10.95 33.84 -7.60
CA VAL A 10 12.06 33.44 -6.70
C VAL A 10 12.86 32.27 -7.27
N ASP A 11 14.18 32.42 -7.37
CA ASP A 11 15.09 31.35 -7.77
C ASP A 11 15.02 30.17 -6.77
N ARG A 12 14.94 28.94 -7.29
CA ARG A 12 14.72 27.68 -6.54
C ARG A 12 15.78 27.40 -5.49
N ASP A 13 16.99 27.92 -5.70
CA ASP A 13 18.11 27.73 -4.79
C ASP A 13 18.25 28.88 -3.76
N THR A 14 17.33 29.86 -3.79
CA THR A 14 17.20 30.87 -2.73
C THR A 14 16.63 30.23 -1.47
N PRO A 15 17.17 30.54 -0.27
CA PRO A 15 16.53 30.15 0.99
C PRO A 15 15.07 30.66 1.02
N GLY A 16 14.10 29.73 1.04
CA GLY A 16 12.66 30.03 0.97
C GLY A 16 12.04 29.96 -0.44
N GLY A 17 12.84 29.81 -1.50
CA GLY A 17 12.36 29.57 -2.87
C GLY A 17 11.73 28.20 -3.07
N ARG A 18 12.06 27.23 -2.19
CA ARG A 18 11.34 25.97 -2.04
C ARG A 18 10.29 26.11 -0.94
N MET A 19 9.07 26.41 -1.35
CA MET A 19 7.87 25.69 -0.95
C MET A 19 8.06 24.68 0.22
N PRO A 20 7.66 25.02 1.46
CA PRO A 20 8.05 24.29 2.69
C PRO A 20 7.30 22.96 2.89
N ARG A 21 7.91 21.81 2.54
CA ARG A 21 7.45 20.39 2.66
C ARG A 21 6.08 20.09 3.31
N ALA A 22 5.78 20.60 4.51
CA ALA A 22 4.48 20.49 5.18
C ALA A 22 3.28 20.89 4.31
N TRP A 23 3.43 21.90 3.46
CA TRP A 23 2.37 22.38 2.57
C TRP A 23 2.09 21.43 1.38
N THR A 24 3.12 20.82 0.77
CA THR A 24 3.02 19.76 -0.26
C THR A 24 2.40 18.50 0.35
N VAL A 25 2.76 18.16 1.59
CA VAL A 25 2.16 17.04 2.32
C VAL A 25 0.68 17.28 2.62
N ALA A 26 0.28 18.50 3.01
CA ALA A 26 -1.12 18.83 3.24
C ALA A 26 -1.96 18.78 1.94
N ALA A 27 -1.39 19.22 0.81
CA ALA A 27 -2.02 19.09 -0.51
C ALA A 27 -2.15 17.62 -0.94
N ARG A 28 -1.13 16.78 -0.69
CA ARG A 28 -1.19 15.32 -0.90
C ARG A 28 -2.29 14.67 -0.09
N LEU A 29 -2.42 15.01 1.19
CA LEU A 29 -3.45 14.41 2.06
C LEU A 29 -4.87 14.75 1.60
N ARG A 30 -5.09 15.97 1.06
CA ARG A 30 -6.39 16.35 0.49
C ARG A 30 -6.66 15.62 -0.81
N ALA A 31 -5.72 15.63 -1.75
CA ALA A 31 -5.89 14.94 -3.03
C ALA A 31 -6.01 13.41 -2.89
N ALA A 32 -5.27 12.80 -1.96
CA ALA A 32 -5.37 11.39 -1.62
C ALA A 32 -6.68 11.02 -0.92
N ASN A 33 -7.48 11.99 -0.46
CA ASN A 33 -8.81 11.78 0.10
C ASN A 33 -9.94 12.08 -0.91
N ASP A 34 -9.70 12.95 -1.90
CA ASP A 34 -10.74 13.49 -2.79
C ASP A 34 -10.89 12.77 -4.16
N ASP A 35 -10.29 11.58 -4.32
CA ASP A 35 -10.31 10.78 -5.56
C ASP A 35 -9.80 11.52 -6.82
N ILE A 36 -9.06 12.62 -6.64
CA ILE A 36 -8.47 13.38 -7.74
C ILE A 36 -7.24 12.62 -8.25
N ALA A 37 -7.26 12.25 -9.53
CA ALA A 37 -6.10 11.66 -10.19
C ALA A 37 -4.89 12.59 -10.03
N HIS A 38 -3.87 12.13 -9.32
CA HIS A 38 -2.59 12.84 -9.28
C HIS A 38 -1.97 12.77 -10.68
N ALA A 39 -1.92 13.89 -11.40
CA ALA A 39 -0.89 14.07 -12.41
C ALA A 39 0.45 13.75 -11.71
N MET A 40 1.35 13.00 -12.36
CA MET A 40 2.65 12.65 -11.78
C MET A 40 3.46 13.92 -11.47
N VAL A 41 3.23 14.53 -10.32
CA VAL A 41 4.05 15.63 -9.83
C VAL A 41 5.36 15.00 -9.38
N ALA A 42 6.45 15.37 -10.05
CA ALA A 42 7.79 14.95 -9.69
C ALA A 42 8.23 15.66 -8.40
N ASP A 43 7.63 15.26 -7.27
CA ASP A 43 7.84 15.85 -5.94
C ASP A 43 9.21 15.51 -5.31
N GLY A 44 10.12 14.88 -6.08
CA GLY A 44 11.45 14.48 -5.62
C GLY A 44 11.47 13.41 -4.52
N LEU A 45 10.33 12.78 -4.23
CA LEU A 45 10.19 11.70 -3.25
C LEU A 45 10.31 10.32 -3.94
N PRO A 46 10.83 9.30 -3.23
CA PRO A 46 10.85 7.94 -3.75
C PRO A 46 9.42 7.43 -4.01
N ALA A 47 9.29 6.48 -4.94
CA ALA A 47 8.02 5.84 -5.23
C ALA A 47 7.45 5.15 -3.98
N TYR A 48 6.14 5.27 -3.76
CA TYR A 48 5.47 4.68 -2.61
C TYR A 48 5.02 3.24 -2.91
N ALA A 49 5.11 2.37 -1.93
CA ALA A 49 4.51 1.05 -1.93
C ALA A 49 3.83 0.82 -0.58
N GLU A 50 2.58 0.38 -0.60
CA GLU A 50 1.86 0.02 0.63
C GLU A 50 2.22 -1.43 0.99
N LEU A 51 2.81 -1.62 2.17
CA LEU A 51 3.29 -2.92 2.63
C LEU A 51 2.38 -3.56 3.67
N HIS A 52 1.31 -2.87 4.07
CA HIS A 52 0.30 -3.38 4.97
C HIS A 52 -1.09 -2.95 4.52
N CYS A 53 -1.85 -3.87 3.92
CA CYS A 53 -3.22 -3.62 3.48
C CYS A 53 -4.12 -4.82 3.77
N LEU A 54 -5.29 -4.56 4.35
CA LEU A 54 -6.31 -5.57 4.66
C LEU A 54 -7.45 -5.49 3.65
N SER A 55 -7.85 -6.63 3.10
CA SER A 55 -9.01 -6.76 2.22
C SER A 55 -10.25 -7.24 2.97
N ASP A 56 -11.37 -7.35 2.25
CA ASP A 56 -12.64 -7.93 2.73
C ASP A 56 -12.51 -9.38 3.26
N PHE A 57 -11.38 -10.06 3.04
CA PHE A 57 -11.07 -11.36 3.65
C PHE A 57 -10.57 -11.27 5.10
N SER A 58 -10.20 -10.09 5.58
CA SER A 58 -9.93 -9.83 7.00
C SER A 58 -11.24 -9.43 7.70
N PHE A 59 -11.95 -10.40 8.25
CA PHE A 59 -13.30 -10.19 8.78
C PHE A 59 -13.35 -9.10 9.86
N LEU A 60 -14.36 -8.23 9.82
CA LEU A 60 -14.54 -7.07 10.72
C LEU A 60 -13.36 -6.08 10.75
N ARG A 61 -12.41 -6.21 9.82
CA ARG A 61 -11.16 -5.44 9.78
C ARG A 61 -10.94 -4.77 8.43
N GLY A 62 -11.14 -5.50 7.34
CA GLY A 62 -11.13 -4.96 5.98
C GLY A 62 -12.54 -4.87 5.41
N ALA A 63 -12.80 -3.81 4.65
CA ALA A 63 -14.10 -3.55 4.03
C ALA A 63 -14.04 -3.52 2.49
N SER A 64 -12.86 -3.24 1.94
CA SER A 64 -12.67 -3.09 0.50
C SER A 64 -12.24 -4.41 -0.14
N SER A 65 -12.78 -4.70 -1.31
CA SER A 65 -12.33 -5.83 -2.11
C SER A 65 -10.92 -5.58 -2.65
N ALA A 66 -10.20 -6.65 -2.99
CA ALA A 66 -8.89 -6.53 -3.63
C ALA A 66 -8.95 -5.65 -4.90
N GLU A 67 -9.98 -5.78 -5.72
CA GLU A 67 -10.18 -4.95 -6.92
C GLU A 67 -10.23 -3.45 -6.57
N GLN A 68 -11.04 -3.06 -5.58
CA GLN A 68 -11.13 -1.67 -5.14
C GLN A 68 -9.80 -1.14 -4.61
N LEU A 69 -9.08 -1.95 -3.83
CA LEU A 69 -7.78 -1.59 -3.27
C LEU A 69 -6.73 -1.34 -4.37
N PHE A 70 -6.67 -2.22 -5.36
CA PHE A 70 -5.73 -2.09 -6.48
C PHE A 70 -6.08 -0.93 -7.41
N MET A 71 -7.37 -0.70 -7.68
CA MET A 71 -7.82 0.48 -8.43
C MET A 71 -7.42 1.77 -7.71
N ARG A 72 -7.61 1.82 -6.39
CA ARG A 72 -7.16 2.95 -5.57
C ARG A 72 -5.65 3.14 -5.63
N ALA A 73 -4.88 2.06 -5.46
CA ALA A 73 -3.42 2.11 -5.53
C ALA A 73 -2.93 2.63 -6.89
N HIS A 74 -3.59 2.24 -7.98
CA HIS A 74 -3.31 2.76 -9.32
C HIS A 74 -3.58 4.27 -9.40
N HIS A 75 -4.75 4.73 -8.96
CA HIS A 75 -5.11 6.16 -8.95
C HIS A 75 -4.15 7.00 -8.11
N CYS A 76 -3.63 6.44 -7.01
CA CYS A 76 -2.66 7.09 -6.13
C CYS A 76 -1.21 6.98 -6.64
N GLY A 77 -0.94 6.29 -7.75
CA GLY A 77 0.40 6.15 -8.33
C GLY A 77 1.33 5.25 -7.52
N TYR A 78 0.81 4.22 -6.85
CA TYR A 78 1.62 3.29 -6.07
C TYR A 78 2.47 2.40 -6.97
N SER A 79 3.71 2.16 -6.57
CA SER A 79 4.61 1.22 -7.25
C SER A 79 4.27 -0.25 -6.97
N ALA A 80 3.76 -0.54 -5.77
CA ALA A 80 3.32 -1.86 -5.36
C ALA A 80 2.28 -1.77 -4.23
N LEU A 81 1.50 -2.84 -4.06
CA LEU A 81 0.54 -3.01 -2.99
C LEU A 81 0.67 -4.44 -2.42
N ALA A 82 0.88 -4.53 -1.12
CA ALA A 82 0.82 -5.79 -0.39
C ALA A 82 -0.61 -6.09 0.05
N ILE A 83 -1.06 -7.34 -0.11
CA ILE A 83 -2.25 -7.85 0.55
C ILE A 83 -1.79 -8.70 1.72
N THR A 84 -2.16 -8.30 2.93
CA THR A 84 -1.66 -8.85 4.20
C THR A 84 -2.81 -9.20 5.13
N ASP A 85 -3.77 -9.96 4.62
CA ASP A 85 -4.95 -10.34 5.39
C ASP A 85 -4.61 -11.09 6.68
N GLU A 86 -5.49 -10.95 7.68
CA GLU A 86 -5.29 -11.50 9.02
C GLU A 86 -5.26 -13.03 8.99
N CYS A 87 -4.08 -13.59 9.28
CA CYS A 87 -3.78 -15.01 9.31
C CYS A 87 -4.41 -15.77 8.12
N SER A 88 -4.33 -15.20 6.91
CA SER A 88 -5.07 -15.70 5.74
C SER A 88 -4.39 -15.31 4.43
N LEU A 89 -4.55 -16.16 3.42
CA LEU A 89 -4.24 -15.89 2.02
C LEU A 89 -5.46 -16.14 1.11
N ALA A 90 -6.66 -16.22 1.68
CA ALA A 90 -7.88 -16.58 0.95
C ALA A 90 -8.19 -15.61 -0.20
N GLY A 91 -7.87 -14.33 -0.04
CA GLY A 91 -8.08 -13.29 -1.05
C GLY A 91 -6.98 -13.17 -2.11
N ILE A 92 -5.88 -13.92 -2.02
CA ILE A 92 -4.68 -13.60 -2.79
C ILE A 92 -4.83 -13.80 -4.30
N VAL A 93 -5.69 -14.73 -4.72
CA VAL A 93 -6.00 -14.94 -6.15
C VAL A 93 -6.72 -13.73 -6.73
N ARG A 94 -7.71 -13.18 -6.00
CA ARG A 94 -8.40 -11.93 -6.38
C ARG A 94 -7.43 -10.74 -6.40
N GLY A 95 -6.48 -10.71 -5.46
CA GLY A 95 -5.37 -9.74 -5.48
C GLY A 95 -4.49 -9.85 -6.72
N LEU A 96 -4.17 -11.07 -7.17
CA LEU A 96 -3.36 -11.30 -8.38
C LEU A 96 -4.10 -10.86 -9.64
N GLU A 97 -5.39 -11.15 -9.73
CA GLU A 97 -6.24 -10.70 -10.84
C GLU A 97 -6.32 -9.18 -10.91
N ALA A 98 -6.57 -8.52 -9.78
CA ALA A 98 -6.63 -7.06 -9.68
C ALA A 98 -5.28 -6.39 -9.98
N SER A 99 -4.18 -6.98 -9.53
CA SER A 99 -2.81 -6.55 -9.86
C SER A 99 -2.55 -6.57 -11.37
N ARG A 100 -2.97 -7.64 -12.06
CA ARG A 100 -2.84 -7.75 -13.52
C ARG A 100 -3.72 -6.73 -14.25
N ALA A 101 -4.93 -6.48 -13.75
CA ALA A 101 -5.86 -5.53 -14.36
C ALA A 101 -5.38 -4.06 -14.24
N THR A 102 -4.75 -3.71 -13.11
CA THR A 102 -4.33 -2.33 -12.80
C THR A 102 -2.87 -2.02 -13.12
N GLY A 103 -2.05 -3.06 -13.31
CA GLY A 103 -0.60 -2.93 -13.50
C GLY A 103 0.18 -2.64 -12.21
N VAL A 104 -0.48 -2.48 -11.06
CA VAL A 104 0.20 -2.30 -9.76
C VAL A 104 0.73 -3.64 -9.29
N ARG A 105 2.01 -3.70 -8.90
CA ARG A 105 2.64 -4.96 -8.45
C ARG A 105 2.03 -5.46 -7.14
N LEU A 106 1.55 -6.70 -7.13
CA LEU A 106 1.16 -7.41 -5.90
C LEU A 106 2.40 -7.84 -5.10
N ILE A 107 2.37 -7.60 -3.79
CA ILE A 107 3.22 -8.25 -2.79
C ILE A 107 2.32 -9.17 -1.95
N VAL A 108 2.73 -10.43 -1.77
CA VAL A 108 1.96 -11.39 -0.97
C VAL A 108 2.43 -11.32 0.47
N GLY A 109 1.50 -11.27 1.44
CA GLY A 109 1.83 -11.37 2.84
C GLY A 109 0.63 -11.73 3.72
N SER A 110 0.82 -11.71 5.02
CA SER A 110 -0.25 -11.90 6.00
C SER A 110 0.11 -11.24 7.33
N GLU A 111 -0.89 -10.67 8.00
CA GLU A 111 -0.77 -10.14 9.36
C GLU A 111 -1.01 -11.25 10.39
N PHE A 112 -0.26 -11.23 11.48
CA PHE A 112 -0.43 -12.12 12.63
C PHE A 112 -0.49 -11.32 13.93
N THR A 113 -1.26 -11.83 14.89
CA THR A 113 -1.33 -11.32 16.25
C THR A 113 -0.93 -12.42 17.22
N LEU A 114 0.03 -12.13 18.11
CA LEU A 114 0.45 -13.04 19.17
C LEU A 114 -0.47 -12.93 20.40
N VAL A 115 -0.34 -13.90 21.31
CA VAL A 115 -1.10 -13.95 22.57
C VAL A 115 -0.87 -12.74 23.49
N ASP A 116 0.29 -12.10 23.37
CA ASP A 116 0.63 -10.88 24.12
C ASP A 116 0.10 -9.60 23.45
N GLY A 117 -0.63 -9.72 22.34
CA GLY A 117 -1.18 -8.62 21.56
C GLY A 117 -0.21 -8.02 20.54
N THR A 118 1.03 -8.52 20.44
CA THR A 118 1.99 -8.06 19.43
C THR A 118 1.49 -8.42 18.04
N ARG A 119 1.42 -7.41 17.16
CA ARG A 119 1.03 -7.57 15.76
C ARG A 119 2.22 -7.37 14.85
N PHE A 120 2.36 -8.26 13.87
CA PHE A 120 3.40 -8.16 12.85
C PHE A 120 2.89 -8.63 11.49
N VAL A 121 3.59 -8.21 10.44
CA VAL A 121 3.28 -8.58 9.06
C VAL A 121 4.45 -9.39 8.52
N LEU A 122 4.13 -10.49 7.82
CA LEU A 122 5.11 -11.25 7.04
C LEU A 122 4.86 -11.04 5.57
N LEU A 123 5.92 -10.71 4.82
CA LEU A 123 5.90 -10.55 3.37
C LEU A 123 6.68 -11.68 2.71
N VAL A 124 6.14 -12.19 1.62
CA VAL A 124 6.77 -13.23 0.81
C VAL A 124 7.79 -12.59 -0.12
N GLU A 125 9.07 -12.80 0.15
CA GLU A 125 10.16 -12.27 -0.66
C GLU A 125 10.40 -13.10 -1.94
N ASN A 126 10.20 -14.41 -1.86
CA ASN A 126 10.54 -15.34 -2.93
C ASN A 126 9.60 -16.55 -2.98
N ALA A 127 9.77 -17.39 -4.00
CA ALA A 127 8.92 -18.55 -4.25
C ALA A 127 8.92 -19.57 -3.09
N HIS A 128 9.97 -19.65 -2.28
CA HIS A 128 10.01 -20.53 -1.11
C HIS A 128 9.25 -19.94 0.09
N GLY A 129 9.14 -18.62 0.18
CA GLY A 129 8.41 -17.94 1.26
C GLY A 129 6.90 -18.18 1.21
N TYR A 130 6.32 -18.33 0.02
CA TYR A 130 4.88 -18.59 -0.13
C TYR A 130 4.42 -19.89 0.56
N PRO A 131 5.00 -21.08 0.26
CA PRO A 131 4.61 -22.32 0.94
C PRO A 131 4.93 -22.29 2.44
N GLN A 132 6.00 -21.62 2.86
CA GLN A 132 6.32 -21.44 4.28
C GLN A 132 5.25 -20.63 5.01
N LEU A 133 4.77 -19.53 4.40
CA LEU A 133 3.68 -18.72 4.95
C LEU A 133 2.37 -19.52 5.03
N CYS A 134 2.03 -20.29 3.99
CA CYS A 134 0.87 -21.19 4.01
C CYS A 134 0.94 -22.23 5.14
N ALA A 135 2.11 -22.84 5.34
CA ALA A 135 2.33 -23.81 6.41
C ALA A 135 2.20 -23.15 7.79
N LEU A 136 2.74 -21.94 7.96
CA LEU A 136 2.61 -21.18 9.20
C LEU A 136 1.15 -20.85 9.53
N ILE A 137 0.39 -20.34 8.56
CA ILE A 137 -1.04 -20.04 8.72
C ILE A 137 -1.81 -21.31 9.11
N THR A 138 -1.51 -22.43 8.46
CA THR A 138 -2.16 -23.71 8.76
C THR A 138 -1.89 -24.16 10.20
N THR A 139 -0.64 -24.07 10.65
CA THR A 139 -0.24 -24.41 12.03
C THR A 139 -0.91 -23.47 13.03
N ALA A 140 -0.87 -22.16 12.80
CA ALA A 140 -1.46 -21.16 13.67
C ALA A 140 -2.98 -21.36 13.83
N ARG A 141 -3.71 -21.58 12.72
CA ARG A 141 -5.16 -21.82 12.77
C ARG A 141 -5.55 -23.12 13.46
N ARG A 142 -4.71 -24.16 13.38
CA ARG A 142 -4.94 -25.42 14.11
C ARG A 142 -4.75 -25.25 15.61
N ALA A 143 -3.68 -24.56 16.02
CA ALA A 143 -3.37 -24.31 17.42
C ALA A 143 -4.39 -23.37 18.09
N ALA A 144 -5.02 -22.46 17.35
CA ALA A 144 -6.02 -21.53 17.89
C ALA A 144 -7.40 -22.16 18.15
N GLY A 145 -7.65 -23.38 17.66
CA GLY A 145 -8.88 -24.12 17.91
C GLY A 145 -8.84 -25.03 19.14
N GLU A 146 -7.69 -25.10 19.81
CA GLU A 146 -7.45 -25.82 21.07
C GLU A 146 -7.47 -24.84 22.26
#